data_AF-A0A958JV73-F1
#
_entry.id   AF-A0A958JV73-F1
#
_cell.length_a   1.000
_cell.length_b   1.000
_cell.length_c   1.000
_cell.angle_alpha   90.00
_cell.angle_beta   90.00
_cell.angle_gamma   90.00
#
_symmetry.space_group_name_H-M   'P 1'
#
loop_
_entity.id
_entity.type
_entity.pdbx_description
1 polymer ?
#
loop_
_entity_poly.entity_id
_entity_poly.type
_entity_poly.pdbx_seq_one_letter_code
_entity_poly.pdbx_strand_id
1 'polypeptide(L)' 'MISPPFAQDTPVTVLGIETSCDETAAAVFDLSESLAQRKPVIVADMLASQIEAHSAYGGVVPELA' A
#
# COMPACT_ATOMS: atom_id res chain seq x y z
N MET A 1 -5.46 -31.65 -4.51
CA MET A 1 -5.71 -30.20 -4.29
C MET A 1 -4.85 -29.78 -3.11
N ILE A 2 -3.86 -28.94 -3.36
CA ILE A 2 -2.98 -28.40 -2.32
C ILE A 2 -3.72 -27.18 -1.77
N SER A 3 -4.16 -27.23 -0.52
CA SER A 3 -4.73 -26.06 0.14
C SER A 3 -3.67 -24.94 0.18
N PRO A 4 -4.03 -23.66 -0.04
CA PRO A 4 -3.07 -22.58 0.10
C PRO A 4 -2.54 -22.55 1.54
N PRO A 5 -1.27 -22.16 1.75
CA PRO A 5 -0.61 -22.17 3.07
C PRO A 5 -1.25 -21.22 4.10
N PHE A 6 -2.24 -20.43 3.70
CA PHE A 6 -3.01 -19.57 4.57
C PHE A 6 -4.42 -20.16 4.71
N ALA A 7 -4.72 -20.65 5.92
CA ALA A 7 -6.07 -21.07 6.28
C ALA A 7 -7.03 -19.89 6.04
N GLN A 8 -8.19 -20.18 5.45
CA GLN A 8 -9.21 -19.19 5.09
C GLN A 8 -9.79 -18.41 6.30
N ASP A 9 -9.44 -18.84 7.53
CA ASP A 9 -9.90 -18.28 8.80
C ASP A 9 -8.80 -17.59 9.62
N THR A 10 -7.54 -17.54 9.14
CA THR A 10 -6.49 -16.81 9.87
C THR A 10 -6.66 -15.31 9.58
N PRO A 11 -6.73 -14.44 10.60
CA PRO A 11 -6.72 -12.99 10.37
C PRO A 11 -5.44 -12.60 9.62
N VAL A 12 -5.61 -12.03 8.43
CA VAL A 12 -4.50 -11.64 7.56
C VAL A 12 -4.26 -10.14 7.70
N THR A 13 -3.05 -9.76 8.10
CA THR A 13 -2.59 -8.37 8.07
C THR A 13 -1.61 -8.20 6.90
N VAL A 14 -1.81 -7.19 6.08
CA VAL A 14 -0.97 -6.90 4.89
C VAL A 14 -0.30 -5.54 5.04
N LEU A 15 1.00 -5.47 4.77
CA LEU A 15 1.73 -4.22 4.58
C LEU A 15 1.85 -3.92 3.07
N GLY A 16 1.22 -2.84 2.63
CA GLY A 16 1.40 -2.28 1.28
C GLY A 16 2.51 -1.24 1.28
N ILE A 17 3.37 -1.29 0.26
CA ILE A 17 4.42 -0.30 -0.02
C ILE A 17 4.24 0.15 -1.47
N GLU A 18 4.16 1.44 -1.70
CA GLU A 18 4.01 2.05 -3.02
C GLU A 18 5.14 3.04 -3.27
N THR A 19 5.85 2.87 -4.39
CA THR A 19 7.07 3.63 -4.75
C THR A 19 7.21 3.82 -6.28
N SER A 20 6.11 3.73 -7.04
CA SER A 20 6.18 3.76 -8.51
C SER A 20 6.35 5.15 -9.12
N CYS A 21 6.03 6.23 -8.40
CA CYS A 21 6.09 7.62 -8.87
C CYS A 21 6.90 8.50 -7.90
N ASP A 22 6.47 9.76 -7.70
CA ASP A 22 7.10 10.77 -6.84
C ASP A 22 6.58 10.77 -5.39
N GLU A 23 5.75 9.81 -5.03
CA GLU A 23 5.37 9.59 -3.64
C GLU A 23 5.87 8.23 -3.14
N THR A 24 6.27 8.22 -1.87
CA THR A 24 6.49 6.98 -1.13
C THR A 24 5.34 6.80 -0.16
N ALA A 25 4.62 5.68 -0.24
CA ALA A 25 3.51 5.38 0.66
C ALA A 25 3.68 4.02 1.35
N ALA A 26 3.17 3.94 2.58
CA ALA A 26 3.03 2.69 3.31
C ALA A 26 1.63 2.62 3.95
N ALA A 27 0.99 1.45 3.89
CA ALA A 27 -0.31 1.24 4.52
C ALA A 27 -0.44 -0.18 5.11
N VAL A 28 -1.14 -0.29 6.23
CA VAL A 28 -1.47 -1.57 6.87
C VAL A 28 -2.94 -1.88 6.65
N PHE A 29 -3.23 -3.05 6.11
CA PHE A 29 -4.58 -3.54 5.85
C PHE A 29 -4.91 -4.73 6.74
N ASP A 30 -6.11 -4.72 7.31
CA ASP A 30 -6.73 -5.89 7.94
C ASP A 30 -7.68 -6.55 6.93
N LEU A 31 -7.41 -7.83 6.64
CA LEU A 31 -8.16 -8.70 5.74
C LEU A 31 -8.85 -9.86 6.50
N SER A 32 -8.97 -9.77 7.83
CA SER A 32 -9.62 -10.77 8.67
C SER A 32 -11.10 -10.99 8.31
N GLU A 33 -11.81 -9.95 7.89
CA GLU A 33 -13.15 -10.04 7.30
C GLU A 33 -13.08 -10.42 5.80
N SER A 34 -12.53 -11.59 5.51
CA SER A 34 -12.69 -12.38 4.28
C SER A 34 -12.12 -11.85 2.95
N LEU A 35 -11.11 -12.57 2.46
CA LEU A 35 -10.68 -12.61 1.05
C LEU A 35 -11.82 -12.91 0.04
N ALA A 36 -12.96 -13.42 0.50
CA ALA A 36 -14.06 -13.83 -0.35
C ALA A 36 -15.17 -12.77 -0.51
N GLN A 37 -15.25 -11.73 0.33
CA GLN A 37 -16.44 -10.88 0.32
C GLN A 37 -16.34 -9.44 0.83
N ARG A 38 -15.23 -8.94 1.41
CA ARG A 38 -15.22 -7.53 1.86
C ARG A 38 -13.92 -6.79 1.61
N LYS A 39 -14.11 -5.49 1.40
CA LYS A 39 -13.10 -4.49 1.11
C LYS A 39 -12.07 -4.47 2.27
N PRO A 40 -10.76 -4.36 1.99
CA PRO A 40 -9.74 -4.22 3.02
C PRO A 40 -10.07 -3.07 3.98
N VAL A 41 -9.83 -3.28 5.28
CA VAL A 41 -9.89 -2.20 6.27
C VAL A 41 -8.49 -1.59 6.38
N ILE A 42 -8.38 -0.28 6.17
CA ILE A 42 -7.11 0.45 6.40
C ILE A 42 -6.97 0.68 7.90
N VAL A 43 -5.89 0.17 8.48
CA VAL A 43 -5.54 0.31 9.90
C VAL A 43 -4.65 1.53 10.12
N ALA A 44 -3.72 1.77 9.20
CA ALA A 44 -2.83 2.91 9.19
C ALA A 44 -2.36 3.19 7.77
N ASP A 45 -2.09 4.46 7.48
CA ASP A 45 -1.44 4.90 6.25
C ASP A 45 -0.47 6.05 6.54
N MET A 46 0.55 6.17 5.68
CA MET A 46 1.46 7.30 5.64
C MET A 46 1.85 7.57 4.20
N LEU A 47 1.87 8.85 3.84
CA LEU A 47 2.33 9.35 2.55
C LEU A 47 3.49 10.31 2.77
N ALA A 48 4.62 10.03 2.12
CA ALA A 48 5.72 10.98 1.97
C ALA A 48 5.65 11.53 0.54
N SER A 49 5.16 12.75 0.41
CA SER A 49 5.06 13.46 -0.88
C SER A 49 6.38 14.17 -1.20
N GLN A 50 6.84 14.05 -2.44
CA GLN A 50 7.96 14.83 -2.97
C GLN A 50 7.50 16.05 -3.79
N ILE A 51 6.23 16.45 -3.69
CA ILE A 51 5.68 17.61 -4.43
C ILE A 51 6.54 18.86 -4.20
N GLU A 52 7.06 19.07 -2.99
CA GLU A 52 7.91 20.21 -2.68
C GLU A 52 9.25 20.16 -3.44
N ALA A 53 9.84 18.97 -3.64
CA ALA A 53 11.07 18.78 -4.41
C ALA A 53 10.86 19.02 -5.92
N HIS A 54 9.68 18.68 -6.44
CA HIS A 54 9.33 18.84 -7.86
C HIS A 54 8.71 20.20 -8.21
N SER A 55 8.31 20.97 -7.20
CA SER A 55 7.63 22.26 -7.36
C SER A 55 8.42 23.28 -8.21
N ALA A 56 9.75 23.26 -8.10
CA ALA A 56 10.64 24.13 -8.87
C ALA A 56 10.70 23.80 -10.37
N TYR A 57 10.25 22.61 -10.77
CA TYR A 57 10.38 22.09 -12.13
C TYR A 57 9.05 22.02 -12.89
N GLY A 58 7.93 22.34 -12.23
CA GLY A 58 6.60 22.38 -12.85
C GLY A 58 6.05 21.01 -13.27
N GLY A 59 6.64 19.92 -12.77
CA GLY A 59 6.26 18.54 -13.06
C GLY A 59 7.23 17.53 -12.42
N VAL A 60 6.88 16.24 -12.47
CA VAL A 60 7.71 15.14 -11.93
C VAL A 60 9.02 15.03 -12.70
N VAL A 61 10.14 14.92 -11.98
CA VAL A 61 11.48 14.74 -12.54
C VAL A 61 12.00 13.36 -12.12
N PRO A 62 12.06 12.36 -13.01
CA PRO A 62 12.41 10.98 -12.66
C PRO A 62 13.73 10.81 -11.90
N GLU A 63 14.70 11.70 -12.13
CA GLU A 63 16.02 11.67 -11.51
C GLU A 63 16.06 12.27 -10.09
N LEU A 64 14.97 12.88 -9.62
CA LEU A 64 14.83 13.46 -8.27
C LEU A 64 13.91 12.65 -7.34
N ALA A 65 13.36 11.53 -7.85
CA ALA A 65 12.44 10.66 -7.16
C ALA A 65 13.11 9.60 -6.27
#